data_AF-A0A352PRD6-F1
#
_entry.id   AF-A0A352PRD6-F1
#
_cell.length_a   1.000
_cell.length_b   1.000
_cell.length_c   1.000
_cell.angle_alpha   90.00
_cell.angle_beta   90.00
_cell.angle_gamma   90.00
#
_symmetry.space_group_name_H-M   'P 1'
#
loop_
_entity.id
_entity.type
_entity.pdbx_description
1 polymer ?
#
loop_
_entity_poly.entity_id
_entity_poly.type
_entity_poly.pdbx_seq_one_letter_code
_entity_poly.pdbx_strand_id
1 'polypeptide(L)'
;VDLVTTGSGSGSGGGNGATPHGNLTWDGSPGVCLSCHKEQAREMHASTHYQWEGDALYRTNGPLRQGKISNAVNSYCINILGNWG
;
A
#
# COMPACT_ATOMS: atom_id res chain seq x y z
N VAL A 1 8.40 -15.71 -20.84
CA VAL A 1 9.48 -14.88 -20.27
C VAL A 1 9.76 -13.80 -21.29
N ASP A 2 8.98 -12.73 -21.25
CA ASP A 2 9.02 -11.68 -22.26
C ASP A 2 9.62 -10.40 -21.69
N LEU A 3 10.84 -10.16 -22.16
CA LEU A 3 11.50 -8.89 -22.46
C LEU A 3 11.17 -7.67 -21.57
N VAL A 4 11.92 -7.52 -20.47
CA VAL A 4 12.21 -6.20 -19.93
C VAL A 4 13.28 -5.55 -20.81
N THR A 5 12.84 -4.75 -21.78
CA THR A 5 13.69 -3.74 -22.41
C THR A 5 14.08 -2.72 -21.34
N THR A 6 15.33 -2.75 -20.92
CA THR A 6 15.99 -1.72 -20.10
C THR A 6 15.85 -0.36 -20.78
N GLY A 7 14.94 0.47 -20.27
CA GLY A 7 14.85 1.87 -20.65
C GLY A 7 16.04 2.64 -20.09
N SER A 8 16.89 3.15 -20.98
CA SER A 8 17.88 4.18 -20.69
C SER A 8 17.18 5.43 -20.17
N GLY A 9 17.40 5.75 -18.90
CA GLY A 9 16.97 7.00 -18.26
C GLY A 9 18.17 7.84 -17.87
N SER A 10 18.32 8.98 -18.53
CA SER A 10 19.41 9.95 -18.46
C SER A 10 19.84 10.32 -17.04
N GLY A 11 21.17 10.38 -16.83
CA GLY A 11 21.77 10.88 -15.61
C GLY A 11 21.35 12.32 -15.30
N SER A 12 21.16 12.61 -14.02
CA SER A 12 21.18 13.97 -13.49
C SER A 12 22.45 14.15 -12.68
N GLY A 13 23.27 15.09 -13.14
CA GLY A 13 24.52 15.49 -12.52
C GLY A 13 24.33 16.14 -11.15
N GLY A 14 25.46 16.26 -10.46
CA GLY A 14 25.57 16.57 -9.03
C GLY A 14 24.77 17.79 -8.55
N GLY A 15 24.02 17.56 -7.48
CA GLY A 15 23.48 18.56 -6.57
C GLY A 15 23.67 18.04 -5.14
N ASN A 16 24.10 18.92 -4.25
CA ASN A 16 24.53 18.64 -2.87
C ASN A 16 23.63 17.63 -2.14
N GLY A 17 24.26 16.68 -1.43
CA GLY A 17 23.65 15.49 -0.80
C GLY A 17 22.65 15.74 0.33
N ALA A 18 21.59 16.50 0.06
CA ALA A 18 20.37 16.51 0.84
C ALA A 18 19.40 15.49 0.22
N THR A 19 18.97 14.50 1.00
CA THR A 19 17.86 13.66 0.57
C THR A 19 16.62 14.56 0.48
N PRO A 20 15.72 14.40 -0.51
CA PRO A 20 14.51 15.23 -0.62
C PRO A 20 13.59 15.20 0.61
N HIS A 21 13.80 14.23 1.50
CA HIS A 21 13.07 14.06 2.76
C HIS A 21 13.91 14.41 4.00
N GLY A 22 15.17 14.83 3.84
CA GLY A 22 16.16 14.92 4.92
C GLY A 22 15.82 15.91 6.03
N ASN A 23 14.92 16.86 5.76
CA ASN A 23 14.45 17.85 6.72
C ASN A 23 12.98 17.63 7.15
N LEU A 24 12.37 16.51 6.76
CA LEU A 24 11.01 16.15 7.17
C LEU A 24 11.05 15.35 8.48
N THR A 25 10.09 15.59 9.36
CA THR A 25 9.87 14.78 10.57
C THR A 25 8.54 14.08 10.46
N TRP A 26 8.51 12.77 10.75
CA TRP A 26 7.28 12.01 10.85
C TRP A 26 6.58 12.31 12.18
N ASP A 27 5.32 12.75 12.12
CA ASP A 27 4.52 13.13 13.30
C ASP A 27 3.46 12.07 13.67
N GLY A 28 3.53 10.89 13.05
CA GLY A 28 2.51 9.85 13.20
C GLY A 28 1.39 9.90 12.14
N SER A 29 1.36 10.93 11.29
CA SER A 29 0.34 11.13 10.27
C SER A 29 0.94 11.18 8.86
N PRO A 30 0.25 10.64 7.84
CA PRO A 30 0.69 10.77 6.45
C PRO A 30 0.77 12.22 5.97
N GLY A 31 0.24 13.20 6.72
CA GLY A 31 0.18 14.62 6.36
C GLY A 31 1.48 15.20 5.82
N VAL A 32 2.62 14.87 6.44
CA VAL A 32 3.95 15.33 5.98
C VAL A 32 4.32 14.84 4.57
N CYS A 33 3.74 13.72 4.12
CA CYS A 33 3.98 13.12 2.81
C CYS A 33 2.94 13.57 1.76
N LEU A 34 1.71 13.88 2.18
CA LEU A 34 0.56 14.04 1.27
C LEU A 34 0.65 15.27 0.35
N SER A 35 1.41 16.30 0.73
CA SER A 35 1.62 17.49 -0.11
C SER A 35 2.37 17.16 -1.40
N CYS A 36 3.26 16.16 -1.37
CA CYS A 36 4.08 15.75 -2.52
C CYS A 36 3.64 14.40 -3.10
N HIS A 37 3.15 13.48 -2.28
CA HIS A 37 2.87 12.07 -2.65
C HIS A 37 1.38 11.73 -2.67
N LYS A 38 0.55 12.62 -3.21
CA LYS A 38 -0.90 12.41 -3.26
C LYS A 38 -1.29 11.19 -4.09
N GLU A 39 -0.60 10.95 -5.20
CA GLU A 39 -0.92 9.81 -6.07
C GLU A 39 -0.55 8.48 -5.41
N GLN A 40 0.67 8.38 -4.88
CA GLN A 40 1.12 7.20 -4.16
C GLN A 40 0.23 6.90 -2.95
N ALA A 41 -0.26 7.94 -2.27
CA ALA A 41 -1.23 7.78 -1.20
C ALA A 41 -2.58 7.22 -1.70
N ARG A 42 -3.05 7.64 -2.88
CA ARG A 42 -4.27 7.08 -3.50
C ARG A 42 -4.07 5.62 -3.92
N GLU A 43 -2.93 5.30 -4.51
CA GLU A 43 -2.57 3.92 -4.89
C GLU A 43 -2.50 3.02 -3.65
N MET A 44 -1.83 3.47 -2.59
CA MET A 44 -1.76 2.73 -1.32
C MET A 44 -3.15 2.58 -0.70
N HIS A 45 -3.96 3.64 -0.68
CA HIS A 45 -5.33 3.56 -0.19
C HIS A 45 -6.15 2.55 -0.99
N ALA A 46 -6.02 2.47 -2.30
CA ALA A 46 -6.74 1.51 -3.14
C ALA A 46 -6.25 0.05 -2.99
N SER A 47 -5.08 -0.16 -2.39
CA SER A 47 -4.46 -1.49 -2.27
C SER A 47 -5.15 -2.38 -1.22
N THR A 48 -5.00 -3.69 -1.39
CA THR A 48 -5.39 -4.70 -0.37
C THR A 48 -4.73 -4.44 0.99
N HIS A 49 -3.53 -3.84 1.01
CA HIS A 49 -2.83 -3.52 2.27
C HIS A 49 -3.60 -2.51 3.11
N TYR A 50 -4.18 -1.49 2.49
CA TYR A 50 -4.94 -0.46 3.21
C TYR A 50 -6.39 -0.87 3.42
N GLN A 51 -7.03 -1.42 2.37
CA GLN A 51 -8.44 -1.83 2.45
C GLN A 51 -8.67 -3.08 3.29
N TRP A 52 -7.62 -3.89 3.52
CA TRP A 52 -7.74 -5.22 4.12
C TRP A 52 -8.71 -6.14 3.37
N GLU A 53 -8.92 -5.87 2.08
CA GLU A 53 -9.82 -6.59 1.20
C GLU A 53 -9.30 -6.56 -0.25
N GLY A 54 -9.40 -7.69 -0.94
CA GLY A 54 -8.96 -7.91 -2.32
C GLY A 54 -9.88 -8.89 -3.06
N ASP A 55 -9.55 -9.17 -4.31
CA ASP A 55 -10.23 -10.21 -5.09
C ASP A 55 -9.72 -11.60 -4.68
N ALA A 56 -10.63 -12.52 -4.37
CA ALA A 56 -10.35 -13.89 -4.01
C ALA A 56 -10.43 -14.82 -5.23
N LEU A 57 -9.49 -14.66 -6.18
CA LEU A 57 -9.53 -15.32 -7.49
C LEU A 57 -9.55 -16.86 -7.45
N TYR A 58 -9.05 -17.46 -6.37
CA TYR A 58 -8.95 -18.92 -6.20
C TYR A 58 -10.09 -19.52 -5.38
N ARG A 59 -11.06 -18.71 -4.99
CA ARG A 59 -12.24 -19.15 -4.25
C ARG A 59 -13.23 -19.82 -5.22
N THR A 60 -13.70 -21.01 -4.87
CA THR A 60 -14.71 -21.74 -5.65
C THR A 60 -16.15 -21.39 -5.25
N ASN A 61 -16.37 -20.75 -4.09
CA ASN A 61 -17.70 -20.35 -3.61
C ASN A 61 -17.71 -19.05 -2.76
N GLY A 62 -18.77 -18.25 -2.90
CA GLY A 62 -18.95 -16.99 -2.17
C GLY A 62 -18.55 -15.74 -2.96
N PRO A 63 -18.55 -14.55 -2.33
CA PRO A 63 -18.29 -13.29 -3.02
C PRO A 63 -16.85 -13.20 -3.55
N LEU A 64 -16.67 -12.45 -4.66
CA LEU A 64 -15.35 -12.20 -5.25
C LEU A 64 -14.45 -11.38 -4.32
N ARG A 65 -15.00 -10.30 -3.74
CA ARG A 65 -14.29 -9.41 -2.80
C ARG A 65 -14.27 -10.01 -1.41
N GLN A 66 -13.09 -10.25 -0.86
CA GLN A 66 -12.90 -10.86 0.46
C GLN A 66 -11.61 -10.36 1.11
N GLY A 67 -11.51 -10.48 2.42
CA GLY A 67 -10.29 -10.15 3.14
C GLY A 67 -10.53 -10.04 4.63
N LYS A 68 -9.51 -9.56 5.33
CA LYS A 68 -9.47 -9.48 6.79
C LYS A 68 -10.64 -8.67 7.35
N ILE A 69 -11.04 -7.57 6.69
CA ILE A 69 -12.18 -6.74 7.14
C ILE A 69 -13.55 -7.32 6.75
N SER A 70 -13.58 -8.26 5.81
CA SER A 70 -14.82 -8.79 5.20
C SER A 70 -15.21 -10.13 5.80
N ASN A 71 -15.29 -10.17 7.14
CA ASN A 71 -15.66 -11.35 7.92
C ASN A 71 -14.71 -12.56 7.75
N ALA A 72 -13.45 -12.37 7.36
CA ALA A 72 -12.50 -13.48 7.30
C ALA A 72 -12.28 -14.11 8.69
N VAL A 73 -12.26 -15.43 8.71
CA VAL A 73 -12.02 -16.23 9.92
C VAL A 73 -10.74 -17.07 9.78
N ASN A 74 -9.98 -17.22 10.86
CA ASN A 74 -8.85 -18.14 10.93
C ASN A 74 -8.76 -18.83 12.31
N SER A 75 -7.84 -19.77 12.46
CA SER A 75 -7.63 -20.52 13.72
C SER A 75 -6.76 -19.80 14.76
N TYR A 76 -6.53 -18.49 14.59
CA TYR A 76 -5.80 -17.64 15.54
C TYR A 76 -6.78 -16.76 16.30
N CYS A 77 -6.73 -15.43 16.11
CA CYS A 77 -7.64 -14.50 16.76
C CYS A 77 -9.08 -14.52 16.19
N ILE A 78 -9.45 -15.57 15.45
CA ILE A 78 -10.74 -15.77 14.78
C ILE A 78 -11.04 -14.67 13.76
N ASN A 79 -11.47 -13.49 14.19
CA ASN A 79 -11.91 -12.38 13.33
C ASN A 79 -11.52 -11.05 13.98
N ILE A 80 -11.27 -10.02 13.16
CA ILE A 80 -10.96 -8.68 13.66
C ILE A 80 -12.19 -7.86 14.07
N LEU A 81 -13.36 -8.16 13.49
CA LEU A 81 -14.61 -7.52 13.84
C LEU A 81 -15.02 -8.00 15.24
N GLY A 82 -15.15 -7.05 16.17
CA GLY A 82 -15.37 -7.32 17.60
C GLY A 82 -14.15 -7.08 18.50
N ASN A 83 -12.97 -6.78 17.95
CA ASN A 83 -11.74 -6.55 18.73
C ASN A 83 -11.26 -5.08 18.69
N TRP A 84 -12.18 -4.14 18.50
CA TRP A 84 -11.93 -2.69 18.38
C TRP A 84 -12.39 -1.91 19.63
N GLY A 85 -12.24 -2.51 20.81
CA GLY A 85 -12.75 -1.99 22.09
C GLY A 85 -12.42 -0.52 22.38
#